data_AF-A0A5Q2RGX8-F1
#
_entry.id   AF-A0A5Q2RGX8-F1
#
_cell.length_a   1.000
_cell.length_b   1.000
_cell.length_c   1.000
_cell.angle_alpha   90.00
_cell.angle_beta   90.00
_cell.angle_gamma   90.00
#
_symmetry.space_group_name_H-M   'P 1'
#
loop_
_entity.id
_entity.type
_entity.pdbx_description
1 polymer ?
#
loop_
_entity_poly.entity_id
_entity_poly.type
_entity_poly.pdbx_seq_one_letter_code
_entity_poly.pdbx_strand_id
1 'polypeptide(L)'
;MIPDPSARACVTADEAFAELGIDRTTGYRAIKEGTFPVPVIRVGRLIRVPTAALRRLLDPGAQDSGLDDLYGDDPTADGTDESPTLRLVARPELAHDSRQAASRPNRTGGRS
;
A
#
# COMPACT_ATOMS: atom_id res chain seq x y z
N MET A 1 -7.67 -17.91 19.97
CA MET A 1 -8.77 -17.88 18.98
C MET A 1 -8.68 -16.56 18.26
N ILE A 2 -8.22 -16.59 17.01
CA ILE A 2 -8.00 -15.37 16.21
C ILE A 2 -9.35 -14.75 15.85
N PRO A 3 -9.58 -13.47 16.20
CA PRO A 3 -10.82 -12.79 15.86
C PRO A 3 -10.94 -12.56 14.34
N ASP A 4 -12.16 -12.37 13.86
CA ASP A 4 -12.39 -12.03 12.45
C ASP A 4 -11.81 -10.65 12.11
N PRO A 5 -11.05 -10.47 11.00
CA PRO A 5 -10.44 -9.17 10.68
C PRO A 5 -11.49 -8.08 10.42
N SER A 6 -12.71 -8.44 10.01
CA SER A 6 -13.80 -7.48 9.83
C SER A 6 -14.37 -6.98 11.16
N ALA A 7 -14.31 -7.79 12.22
CA ALA A 7 -14.74 -7.43 13.56
C ALA A 7 -13.64 -6.77 14.38
N ARG A 8 -12.39 -7.21 14.21
CA ARG A 8 -11.22 -6.67 14.90
C ARG A 8 -10.00 -6.69 13.99
N ALA A 9 -9.79 -5.57 13.30
CA ALA A 9 -8.72 -5.43 12.31
C ALA A 9 -7.30 -5.59 12.89
N CYS A 10 -7.11 -5.31 14.19
CA CYS A 10 -5.81 -5.40 14.86
C CYS A 10 -5.92 -6.08 16.24
N VAL A 11 -4.98 -6.99 16.49
CA VAL A 11 -4.73 -7.58 17.82
C VAL A 11 -3.55 -6.90 18.50
N THR A 12 -3.41 -7.12 19.80
CA THR A 12 -2.24 -6.69 20.58
C THR A 12 -1.05 -7.60 20.27
N ALA A 13 0.16 -7.13 20.59
CA ALA A 13 1.36 -7.95 20.46
C ALA A 13 1.26 -9.26 21.27
N ASP A 14 0.69 -9.19 22.47
CA ASP A 14 0.56 -10.36 23.36
C ASP A 14 -0.36 -11.44 22.78
N GLU A 15 -1.51 -11.03 22.27
CA GLU A 15 -2.43 -11.91 21.55
C GLU A 15 -1.72 -12.53 20.35
N ALA A 16 -0.98 -11.75 19.55
CA ALA A 16 -0.24 -12.28 18.42
C ALA A 16 0.85 -13.30 18.83
N PHE A 17 1.54 -13.09 19.95
CA PHE A 17 2.54 -14.03 20.46
C PHE A 17 1.91 -15.35 20.87
N ALA A 18 0.76 -15.30 21.55
CA ALA A 18 0.02 -16.48 21.94
C ALA A 18 -0.44 -17.30 20.73
N GLU A 19 -0.92 -16.63 19.66
CA GLU A 19 -1.34 -17.31 18.43
C GLU A 19 -0.16 -17.88 17.63
N LEU A 20 1.02 -17.26 17.70
CA LEU A 20 2.25 -17.78 17.10
C LEU A 20 2.96 -18.84 17.95
N GLY A 21 2.51 -19.09 19.18
CA GLY A 21 3.12 -20.04 20.10
C GLY A 21 4.52 -19.62 20.59
N ILE A 22 4.79 -18.32 20.70
CA ILE A 22 6.09 -17.80 21.16
C ILE A 22 5.96 -17.03 22.48
N ASP A 23 7.02 -17.06 23.29
CA ASP A 23 7.07 -16.26 24.52
C ASP A 23 7.13 -14.75 24.25
N ARG A 24 6.59 -13.97 25.18
CA ARG A 24 6.61 -12.49 25.14
C ARG A 24 8.01 -11.93 24.90
N THR A 25 9.01 -12.46 25.61
CA THR A 25 10.41 -12.00 25.50
C THR A 25 10.95 -12.20 24.08
N THR A 26 10.69 -13.37 23.49
CA THR A 26 11.09 -13.69 22.11
C THR A 26 10.35 -12.82 21.11
N GLY A 27 9.04 -12.65 21.29
CA GLY A 27 8.20 -11.79 20.45
C GLY A 27 8.66 -10.33 20.46
N TYR A 28 8.80 -9.72 21.63
CA TYR A 28 9.27 -8.33 21.73
C TYR A 28 10.69 -8.13 21.19
N ARG A 29 11.59 -9.11 21.38
CA ARG A 29 12.94 -9.08 20.79
C ARG A 29 12.87 -9.07 19.27
N ALA A 30 12.11 -9.97 18.66
CA ALA A 30 11.93 -10.02 17.21
C ALA A 30 11.31 -8.73 16.65
N ILE A 31 10.34 -8.13 17.36
CA ILE A 31 9.78 -6.81 16.97
C ILE A 31 10.82 -5.69 17.08
N LYS A 32 11.69 -5.73 18.09
CA LYS A 32 12.78 -4.75 18.25
C LYS A 32 13.83 -4.90 17.15
N GLU A 33 14.15 -6.13 16.77
CA GLU A 33 15.12 -6.49 15.74
C GLU A 33 14.58 -6.37 14.31
N GLY A 34 13.25 -6.24 14.15
CA GLY A 34 12.61 -6.17 12.83
C GLY A 34 12.51 -7.53 12.14
N THR A 35 12.67 -8.62 12.88
CA THR A 35 12.65 -10.01 12.40
C THR A 35 11.31 -10.71 12.66
N PHE A 36 10.31 -9.97 13.13
CA PHE A 36 8.97 -10.51 13.37
C PHE A 36 8.31 -10.96 12.06
N PRO A 37 7.66 -12.14 12.00
CA PRO A 37 7.22 -12.76 10.75
C PRO A 37 6.02 -12.03 10.09
N VAL A 38 5.34 -11.14 10.82
CA VAL A 38 4.21 -10.35 10.33
C VAL A 38 4.47 -8.86 10.52
N PRO A 39 3.85 -7.98 9.70
CA PRO A 39 3.97 -6.54 9.89
C PRO A 39 3.44 -6.10 11.25
N VAL A 40 4.09 -5.07 11.81
CA VAL A 40 3.76 -4.50 13.12
C VAL A 40 3.56 -3.00 13.00
N ILE A 41 2.45 -2.51 13.56
CA ILE A 41 2.09 -1.09 13.59
C ILE A 41 2.34 -0.56 15.00
N ARG A 42 3.14 0.51 15.11
CA ARG A 42 3.38 1.21 16.39
C ARG A 42 2.50 2.45 16.46
N VAL A 43 1.67 2.52 17.50
CA VAL A 43 0.80 3.67 17.79
C VAL A 43 1.21 4.24 19.14
N GLY A 44 2.11 5.22 19.11
CA GLY A 44 2.77 5.72 20.32
C GLY A 44 3.52 4.60 21.04
N ARG A 45 3.07 4.25 22.24
CA ARG A 45 3.65 3.16 23.06
C ARG A 45 3.03 1.79 22.78
N LEU A 46 1.93 1.75 22.02
CA LEU A 46 1.19 0.53 21.75
C LEU A 46 1.73 -0.17 20.51
N ILE A 47 1.75 -1.49 20.57
CA ILE A 47 2.10 -2.35 19.45
C ILE A 47 0.84 -3.07 18.98
N ARG A 48 0.52 -2.93 17.70
CA ARG A 48 -0.62 -3.55 17.04
C ARG A 48 -0.17 -4.44 15.90
N VAL A 49 -0.77 -5.61 15.81
CA VAL A 49 -0.51 -6.58 14.75
C VAL A 49 -1.80 -6.71 13.92
N PRO A 50 -1.75 -6.48 12.60
CA PRO A 50 -2.91 -6.64 11.73
C PRO A 50 -3.39 -8.10 11.75
N THR A 51 -4.67 -8.29 12.07
CA THR A 51 -5.29 -9.61 12.18
C THR A 51 -5.27 -10.35 10.83
N ALA A 52 -5.46 -9.64 9.72
CA ALA A 52 -5.41 -10.22 8.37
C ALA A 52 -4.03 -10.83 8.05
N ALA A 53 -2.95 -10.12 8.35
CA ALA A 53 -1.60 -10.61 8.12
C ALA A 53 -1.26 -11.82 9.01
N LEU A 54 -1.75 -11.80 10.26
CA LEU A 54 -1.60 -12.93 11.17
C LEU A 54 -2.35 -14.18 10.67
N ARG A 55 -3.58 -14.03 10.16
CA ARG A 55 -4.35 -15.14 9.59
C ARG A 55 -3.68 -15.72 8.34
N ARG A 56 -3.17 -14.90 7.42
CA ARG A 56 -2.46 -15.38 6.22
C ARG A 56 -1.21 -16.20 6.54
N LEU A 57 -0.50 -15.87 7.62
CA LEU A 57 0.68 -16.64 8.03
C LEU A 57 0.29 -18.02 8.58
N LEU A 58 -0.81 -18.10 9.33
CA LEU A 58 -1.26 -19.31 10.00
C LEU A 58 -2.12 -20.20 9.11
N ASP A 59 -2.77 -19.62 8.10
CA ASP A 59 -3.56 -20.31 7.08
C ASP A 59 -2.95 -20.04 5.69
N PRO A 60 -2.00 -20.89 5.22
CA PRO A 60 -1.37 -20.73 3.92
C PRO A 60 -2.32 -21.01 2.74
N GLY A 61 -3.54 -21.51 3.00
CA GLY A 61 -4.58 -21.79 2.01
C GLY A 61 -5.56 -20.63 1.80
N ALA A 62 -5.65 -19.69 2.75
CA ALA A 62 -6.37 -18.43 2.61
C ALA A 62 -5.53 -17.40 1.82
N GLN A 63 -5.14 -17.77 0.60
CA GLN A 63 -4.66 -16.79 -0.36
C GLN A 63 -5.81 -15.87 -0.74
N ASP A 64 -5.48 -14.65 -1.17
CA ASP A 64 -6.42 -13.76 -1.86
C ASP A 64 -6.79 -14.40 -3.23
N SER A 65 -7.52 -15.53 -3.24
CA SER A 65 -7.97 -16.25 -4.45
C SER A 65 -8.98 -15.45 -5.29
N GLY A 66 -9.14 -14.15 -5.02
CA GLY A 66 -9.98 -13.24 -5.81
C GLY A 66 -9.27 -12.66 -7.04
N LEU A 67 -8.00 -12.96 -7.29
CA LEU A 67 -7.29 -12.52 -8.51
C LEU A 67 -7.18 -13.63 -9.57
N ASP A 68 -7.28 -14.90 -9.17
CA ASP A 68 -7.13 -16.05 -10.04
C ASP A 68 -8.42 -16.34 -10.82
N ASP A 69 -9.57 -16.23 -10.15
CA ASP A 69 -10.89 -16.52 -10.71
C ASP A 69 -11.42 -15.44 -11.68
N LEU A 70 -10.92 -14.19 -11.62
CA LEU A 70 -11.40 -13.11 -12.50
C LEU A 70 -10.77 -13.15 -13.91
N TYR A 71 -9.73 -13.99 -14.12
CA TYR A 71 -8.99 -14.09 -15.38
C TYR A 71 -8.85 -15.52 -15.92
N GLY A 72 -9.41 -16.52 -15.22
CA GLY A 72 -9.16 -17.94 -15.47
C GLY A 72 -10.04 -18.61 -16.53
N ASP A 73 -11.11 -17.97 -17.00
CA ASP A 73 -12.08 -18.59 -17.93
C ASP A 73 -12.54 -17.60 -19.01
N ASP A 74 -11.62 -16.82 -19.57
CA ASP A 74 -11.87 -16.14 -20.84
C ASP A 74 -11.50 -17.07 -22.00
N PRO A 75 -12.46 -17.69 -22.71
CA PRO A 75 -12.20 -18.56 -23.86
C PRO A 75 -11.66 -17.80 -25.09
N THR A 76 -11.33 -16.52 -24.96
CA THR A 76 -10.79 -15.69 -26.05
C THR A 76 -9.31 -16.00 -26.38
N ALA A 77 -8.69 -16.98 -25.73
CA ALA A 77 -7.35 -17.47 -26.08
C ALA A 77 -7.30 -18.32 -27.37
N ASP A 78 -8.21 -18.08 -28.32
CA ASP A 78 -8.06 -18.53 -29.71
C ASP A 78 -7.34 -17.43 -30.52
N GLY A 79 -6.02 -17.47 -30.47
CA GLY A 79 -5.22 -17.49 -31.70
C GLY A 79 -5.26 -16.32 -32.69
N THR A 80 -5.58 -15.07 -32.30
CA THR A 80 -5.21 -13.90 -33.12
C THR A 80 -4.38 -12.92 -32.31
N ASP A 81 -3.13 -12.78 -32.73
CA ASP A 81 -2.10 -11.88 -32.25
C ASP A 81 -2.51 -10.41 -32.42
N GLU A 82 -3.42 -9.93 -31.59
CA GLU A 82 -3.78 -8.51 -31.55
C GLU A 82 -3.58 -7.98 -30.14
N SER A 83 -2.40 -8.23 -29.54
CA SER A 83 -1.98 -7.46 -28.38
C SER A 83 -1.93 -5.99 -28.80
N PRO A 84 -2.80 -5.09 -28.28
CA PRO A 84 -2.68 -3.70 -28.63
C PRO A 84 -1.38 -3.21 -27.99
N THR A 85 -0.33 -3.06 -28.79
CA THR A 85 0.92 -2.49 -28.31
C THR A 85 0.60 -1.04 -27.93
N LEU A 86 0.43 -0.78 -26.64
CA LEU A 86 0.30 0.57 -26.11
C LEU A 86 1.58 1.34 -26.44
N ARG A 87 1.54 2.07 -27.55
CA ARG A 87 2.66 2.88 -28.01
C ARG A 87 2.70 4.15 -27.19
N LEU A 88 3.63 4.20 -26.23
CA LEU A 88 3.92 5.41 -25.48
C LEU A 88 4.40 6.51 -26.43
N VAL A 89 3.52 7.45 -26.76
CA VAL A 89 3.89 8.67 -27.50
C VAL A 89 4.52 9.66 -26.53
N ALA A 90 5.70 10.17 -26.88
CA ALA A 90 6.32 11.27 -26.16
C ALA A 90 5.33 12.45 -26.12
N ARG A 91 5.08 13.00 -24.92
CA ARG A 91 4.23 14.19 -24.76
C ARG A 91 4.73 15.28 -25.71
N PRO A 92 3.88 15.83 -26.61
CA PRO A 92 4.27 17.02 -27.35
C PRO A 92 4.52 18.13 -26.33
N GLU A 93 5.73 18.69 -26.37
CA GLU A 93 6.15 19.82 -25.56
C GLU A 93 5.26 21.00 -25.97
N LEU A 94 4.25 21.27 -25.14
CA LEU A 94 3.39 22.44 -25.28
C LEU A 94 4.29 23.64 -24.98
N ALA A 95 4.85 24.18 -26.07
CA ALA A 95 5.58 25.42 -26.11
C ALA A 95 4.86 26.44 -25.23
N HIS A 96 5.45 26.74 -24.07
CA HIS A 96 5.04 27.89 -23.29
C HIS A 96 5.40 29.12 -24.11
N ASP A 97 4.41 29.64 -24.84
CA ASP A 97 4.50 30.90 -25.57
C ASP A 97 4.90 31.99 -24.58
N SER A 98 6.19 32.31 -24.64
CA SER A 98 6.85 33.24 -23.74
C SER A 98 6.57 34.66 -24.22
N ARG A 99 5.30 35.11 -24.15
CA ARG A 99 4.94 36.50 -24.42
C ARG A 99 3.75 36.96 -23.58
N GLN A 100 4.05 37.54 -22.42
CA GLN A 100 3.85 38.98 -22.23
C GLN A 100 4.30 39.40 -20.83
N ALA A 101 5.35 40.23 -20.83
CA ALA A 101 5.70 41.08 -19.72
C ALA A 101 4.53 42.03 -19.44
N ALA A 102 3.75 41.75 -18.39
CA ALA A 102 2.89 42.74 -17.78
C ALA A 102 3.77 43.74 -17.02
N SER A 103 4.05 44.85 -17.70
CA SER A 103 4.70 46.04 -17.16
C SER A 103 4.01 46.48 -15.87
N ARG A 104 4.76 46.60 -14.78
CA ARG A 104 4.31 47.24 -13.54
C ARG A 104 4.55 48.76 -13.67
N PRO A 105 3.53 49.61 -13.79
CA PRO A 105 3.74 51.02 -13.54
C PRO A 105 3.84 51.26 -12.03
N ASN A 106 5.05 51.60 -11.57
CA ASN A 106 5.31 52.22 -10.29
C ASN A 106 4.62 53.60 -10.24
N ARG A 107 3.74 53.82 -9.25
CA ARG A 107 3.21 55.16 -8.95
C ARG A 107 3.70 55.55 -7.55
N THR A 108 4.85 56.20 -7.51
CA THR A 108 5.40 56.85 -6.31
C THR A 108 5.82 58.28 -6.63
N GLY A 109 5.26 59.25 -5.88
CA GLY A 109 5.69 60.67 -5.76
C GLY A 109 5.30 61.57 -6.93
N GLY A 110 4.81 62.81 -6.78
CA GLY A 110 4.81 63.75 -5.65
C GLY A 110 5.56 65.03 -6.03
N ARG A 111 4.84 66.19 -6.06
CA ARG A 111 5.32 67.60 -6.08
C ARG A 111 6.18 68.00 -7.31
N SER A 112 6.08 69.18 -7.92
CA SER A 112 5.70 70.53 -7.48
C SER A 112 5.09 71.30 -8.65
#